data_AF-A0A2E5URX9-F1
#
_entry.id   AF-A0A2E5URX9-F1
#
_cell.length_a   1.000
_cell.length_b   1.000
_cell.length_c   1.000
_cell.angle_alpha   90.00
_cell.angle_beta   90.00
_cell.angle_gamma   90.00
#
_symmetry.space_group_name_H-M   'P 1'
#
loop_
_entity.id
_entity.type
_entity.pdbx_description
1 polymer ?
#
loop_
_entity_poly.entity_id
_entity_poly.type
_entity_poly.pdbx_seq_one_letter_code
_entity_poly.pdbx_strand_id
1 'polypeptide(L)'
;MNQNIKEDFLDILLYLFEYYSEDPIRESETSFEIRDHLIGAGFQDDAIDHAMDWVEIFKSSTETPMLHSPSSSSIRILSDDEKSLLDTECQNYITRLEKFGLLTPEKRELLIDKLTSIGFEPMDLEVVKALSILMLFQEPSVEVKLHAYENDEAIDSPKTLN
;
A
#
# COMPACT_ATOMS: atom_id res chain seq x y z
N MET A 1 -2.03 22.54 5.69
CA MET A 1 -2.58 21.41 4.90
C MET A 1 -4.08 21.34 5.18
N ASN A 2 -4.93 21.29 4.15
CA ASN A 2 -6.38 21.19 4.35
C ASN A 2 -6.70 19.80 4.87
N GLN A 3 -6.99 19.67 6.17
CA GLN A 3 -7.37 18.38 6.77
C GLN A 3 -8.53 17.70 6.02
N ASN A 4 -9.40 18.51 5.40
CA ASN A 4 -10.51 18.06 4.56
C ASN A 4 -10.05 17.17 3.39
N ILE A 5 -9.02 17.57 2.63
CA ILE A 5 -8.52 16.80 1.47
C ILE A 5 -7.93 15.45 1.93
N LYS A 6 -7.33 15.40 3.13
CA LYS A 6 -6.82 14.15 3.69
C LYS A 6 -7.95 13.20 4.07
N GLU A 7 -8.98 13.72 4.75
CA GLU A 7 -10.15 12.94 5.14
C GLU A 7 -10.87 12.42 3.90
N ASP A 8 -11.08 13.27 2.89
CA ASP A 8 -11.62 12.89 1.59
C ASP A 8 -10.78 11.78 0.95
N PHE A 9 -9.45 11.89 0.96
CA PHE A 9 -8.56 10.85 0.43
C PHE A 9 -8.77 9.51 1.11
N LEU A 10 -8.83 9.48 2.44
CA LEU A 10 -8.99 8.25 3.21
C LEU A 10 -10.38 7.65 3.01
N ASP A 11 -11.43 8.48 3.01
CA ASP A 11 -12.81 8.04 2.83
C ASP A 11 -13.05 7.49 1.43
N ILE A 12 -12.50 8.16 0.40
CA ILE A 12 -12.54 7.69 -0.99
C ILE A 12 -11.76 6.38 -1.14
N LEU A 13 -10.55 6.29 -0.57
CA LEU A 13 -9.75 5.09 -0.65
C LEU A 13 -10.45 3.90 0.03
N LEU A 14 -11.09 4.12 1.18
CA LEU A 14 -11.89 3.12 1.86
C LEU A 14 -13.08 2.68 1.00
N TYR A 15 -13.83 3.63 0.44
CA TYR A 15 -14.98 3.32 -0.41
C TYR A 15 -14.58 2.51 -1.64
N LEU A 16 -13.51 2.92 -2.34
CA LEU A 16 -13.00 2.18 -3.49
C LEU A 16 -12.51 0.79 -3.08
N PHE A 17 -11.83 0.67 -1.94
CA PHE A 17 -11.41 -0.61 -1.41
C PHE A 17 -12.59 -1.55 -1.16
N GLU A 18 -13.65 -1.08 -0.49
CA GLU A 18 -14.87 -1.86 -0.26
C GLU A 18 -15.53 -2.27 -1.58
N TYR A 19 -15.65 -1.32 -2.50
CA TYR A 19 -16.27 -1.52 -3.80
C TYR A 19 -15.55 -2.57 -4.66
N TYR A 20 -14.21 -2.56 -4.69
CA TYR A 20 -13.41 -3.55 -5.42
C TYR A 20 -13.26 -4.88 -4.68
N SER A 21 -13.32 -4.89 -3.35
CA SER A 21 -13.23 -6.13 -2.55
C SER A 21 -14.44 -7.05 -2.74
N GLU A 22 -15.59 -6.50 -3.11
CA GLU A 22 -16.81 -7.27 -3.36
C GLU A 22 -16.78 -8.08 -4.65
N ASP A 23 -16.13 -7.57 -5.70
CA ASP A 23 -16.03 -8.26 -6.99
C ASP A 23 -14.72 -7.89 -7.72
N PRO A 24 -13.73 -8.81 -7.79
CA PRO A 24 -12.44 -8.54 -8.41
C PRO A 24 -12.53 -8.32 -9.93
N ILE A 25 -13.66 -8.57 -10.58
CA ILE A 25 -13.87 -8.26 -12.01
C ILE A 25 -13.98 -6.74 -12.25
N ARG A 26 -14.36 -5.98 -11.20
CA ARG A 26 -14.51 -4.52 -11.25
C ARG A 26 -13.20 -3.76 -11.45
N GLU A 27 -12.03 -4.40 -11.25
CA GLU A 27 -10.72 -3.77 -11.48
C GLU A 27 -10.51 -3.26 -12.92
N SER A 28 -11.33 -3.71 -13.87
CA SER A 28 -11.32 -3.26 -15.27
C SER A 28 -12.14 -1.98 -15.55
N GLU A 29 -12.75 -1.38 -14.52
CA GLU A 29 -13.60 -0.21 -14.67
C GLU A 29 -12.86 1.04 -15.17
N THR A 30 -13.55 1.77 -16.04
CA THR A 30 -13.12 3.04 -16.61
C THR A 30 -13.19 4.16 -15.57
N SER A 31 -12.39 5.21 -15.76
CA SER A 31 -12.43 6.40 -14.89
C SER A 31 -13.82 7.04 -14.81
N PHE A 32 -14.68 6.84 -15.82
CA PHE A 32 -16.05 7.32 -15.82
C PHE A 32 -16.94 6.56 -14.81
N GLU A 33 -16.79 5.24 -14.71
CA GLU A 33 -17.57 4.41 -13.79
C GLU A 33 -17.21 4.73 -12.33
N ILE A 34 -15.92 4.88 -12.02
CA ILE A 34 -15.45 5.30 -10.69
C ILE A 34 -16.10 6.62 -10.28
N ARG A 35 -16.16 7.60 -11.18
CA ARG A 35 -16.78 8.90 -10.92
C ARG A 35 -18.27 8.77 -10.58
N ASP A 36 -19.01 7.97 -11.34
CA ASP A 36 -20.44 7.74 -11.11
C ASP A 36 -20.69 7.05 -9.76
N HIS A 37 -19.82 6.12 -9.36
CA HIS A 37 -19.88 5.48 -8.05
C HIS A 37 -19.65 6.47 -6.90
N LEU A 38 -18.69 7.38 -7.02
CA LEU A 38 -18.44 8.40 -5.99
C LEU A 38 -19.61 9.39 -5.89
N ILE A 39 -20.23 9.77 -7.01
CA ILE A 39 -21.47 10.58 -7.01
C ILE A 39 -22.59 9.83 -6.31
N GLY A 40 -22.80 8.55 -6.64
CA GLY A 40 -23.84 7.71 -6.05
C GLY A 40 -23.66 7.51 -4.53
N ALA A 41 -22.42 7.51 -4.05
CA ALA A 41 -22.08 7.44 -2.63
C ALA A 41 -22.25 8.77 -1.87
N GLY A 42 -22.42 9.89 -2.59
CA GLY A 42 -22.67 11.21 -2.00
C GLY A 42 -21.42 12.03 -1.69
N PHE A 43 -20.27 11.70 -2.28
CA PHE A 43 -19.06 12.53 -2.18
C PHE A 43 -19.29 13.91 -2.81
N GLN A 44 -18.60 14.93 -2.30
CA GLN A 44 -18.67 16.28 -2.84
C GLN A 44 -17.88 16.38 -4.16
N ASP A 45 -18.28 17.30 -5.04
CA ASP A 45 -17.66 17.45 -6.38
C ASP A 45 -16.15 17.73 -6.30
N ASP A 46 -15.69 18.49 -5.30
CA ASP A 46 -14.27 18.76 -5.06
C ASP A 46 -13.50 17.52 -4.61
N ALA A 47 -14.06 16.72 -3.70
CA ALA A 47 -13.51 15.43 -3.31
C ALA A 47 -13.44 14.45 -4.49
N ILE A 48 -14.48 14.43 -5.34
CA ILE A 48 -14.53 13.59 -6.55
C ILE A 48 -13.45 14.00 -7.54
N ASP A 49 -13.28 15.29 -7.80
CA ASP A 49 -12.26 15.75 -8.75
C ASP A 49 -10.84 15.39 -8.25
N HIS A 50 -10.57 15.54 -6.95
CA HIS A 50 -9.34 15.04 -6.33
C HIS A 50 -9.18 13.53 -6.41
N ALA A 51 -10.27 12.77 -6.24
CA ALA A 51 -10.28 11.32 -6.41
C ALA A 51 -9.82 10.91 -7.81
N MET A 52 -10.31 11.62 -8.83
CA MET A 52 -9.98 11.33 -10.22
C MET A 52 -8.49 11.57 -10.49
N ASP A 53 -7.91 12.64 -9.95
CA ASP A 53 -6.46 12.89 -10.02
C ASP A 53 -5.66 11.74 -9.41
N TRP A 54 -6.08 11.24 -8.23
CA TRP A 54 -5.41 10.11 -7.59
C TRP A 54 -5.57 8.80 -8.36
N VAL A 55 -6.75 8.53 -8.91
CA VAL A 55 -6.99 7.34 -9.74
C VAL A 55 -6.08 7.35 -10.96
N GLU A 56 -5.85 8.51 -11.59
CA GLU A 56 -4.88 8.65 -12.68
C GLU A 56 -3.45 8.37 -12.20
N ILE A 57 -3.08 8.85 -11.00
CA ILE A 57 -1.78 8.52 -10.39
C ILE A 57 -1.64 7.01 -10.19
N PHE A 58 -2.67 6.31 -9.71
CA PHE A 58 -2.60 4.86 -9.51
C PHE A 58 -2.64 4.04 -10.80
N LYS A 59 -3.43 4.48 -11.79
CA LYS A 59 -3.53 3.84 -13.12
C LYS A 59 -2.34 4.14 -14.01
N SER A 60 -1.61 5.23 -13.76
CA SER A 60 -0.38 5.51 -14.47
C SER A 60 0.58 4.35 -14.22
N SER A 61 0.79 3.56 -15.29
CA SER A 61 1.88 2.60 -15.33
C SER A 61 3.13 3.41 -15.03
N THR A 62 3.71 3.22 -13.84
CA THR A 62 5.13 3.45 -13.69
C THR A 62 5.72 2.60 -14.80
N GLU A 63 6.28 3.22 -15.85
CA GLU A 63 7.25 2.56 -16.69
C GLU A 63 8.26 2.03 -15.70
N THR A 64 8.11 0.77 -15.28
CA THR A 64 9.01 0.20 -14.29
C THR A 64 10.34 0.25 -15.02
N PRO A 65 11.29 1.12 -14.63
CA PRO A 65 12.64 0.92 -15.12
C PRO A 65 12.97 -0.53 -14.76
N MET A 66 13.75 -1.23 -15.57
CA MET A 66 14.13 -2.61 -15.23
C MET A 66 14.79 -2.60 -13.83
N LEU A 67 13.97 -2.81 -12.81
CA LEU A 67 14.38 -2.82 -11.42
C LEU A 67 14.97 -4.20 -11.27
N HIS A 68 16.29 -4.27 -11.33
CA HIS A 68 16.97 -5.47 -10.91
C HIS A 68 16.66 -5.65 -9.43
N SER A 69 16.09 -6.81 -9.08
CA SER A 69 15.84 -7.12 -7.69
C SER A 69 17.17 -7.02 -6.92
N PRO A 70 17.23 -6.18 -5.87
CA PRO A 70 18.46 -5.92 -5.17
C PRO A 70 18.96 -7.17 -4.45
N SER A 71 20.27 -7.25 -4.18
CA SER A 71 20.81 -8.32 -3.34
C SER A 71 20.33 -8.20 -1.90
N SER A 72 20.39 -9.29 -1.13
CA SER A 72 20.00 -9.31 0.29
C SER A 72 20.85 -8.40 1.19
N SER A 73 22.02 -7.96 0.71
CA SER A 73 22.92 -7.05 1.42
C SER A 73 22.77 -5.59 0.97
N SER A 74 21.92 -5.32 -0.02
CA SER A 74 21.67 -3.96 -0.48
C SER A 74 20.93 -3.15 0.59
N ILE A 75 21.23 -1.86 0.63
CA ILE A 75 20.60 -0.91 1.55
C ILE A 75 19.98 0.21 0.71
N ARG A 76 18.70 0.48 0.91
CA ARG A 76 18.05 1.65 0.32
C ARG A 76 18.47 2.90 1.08
N ILE A 77 18.90 3.92 0.34
CA ILE A 77 19.18 5.27 0.86
C ILE A 77 18.12 6.20 0.29
N LEU A 78 17.39 6.89 1.17
CA LEU A 78 16.39 7.88 0.75
C LEU A 78 17.07 9.19 0.33
N SER A 79 16.54 9.81 -0.72
CA SER A 79 16.92 11.16 -1.14
C SER A 79 16.49 12.19 -0.09
N ASP A 80 17.01 13.41 -0.20
CA ASP A 80 16.64 14.47 0.74
C ASP A 80 15.19 14.93 0.53
N ASP A 81 14.69 14.88 -0.71
CA ASP A 81 13.28 15.15 -1.03
C ASP A 81 12.36 14.08 -0.42
N GLU A 82 12.72 12.80 -0.55
CA GLU A 82 11.98 11.69 0.07
C GLU A 82 11.95 11.82 1.61
N LYS A 83 13.04 12.28 2.23
CA LYS A 83 13.10 12.52 3.69
C LYS A 83 12.32 13.75 4.13
N SER A 84 12.16 14.75 3.27
CA SER A 84 11.31 15.93 3.53
C SER A 84 9.85 15.53 3.53
N LEU A 85 9.45 14.74 2.53
CA LEU A 85 8.09 14.24 2.38
C LEU A 85 7.72 13.23 3.46
N LEU A 86 8.54 12.19 3.62
CA LEU A 86 8.31 11.08 4.54
C LEU A 86 9.08 11.35 5.82
N ASP A 87 8.38 11.67 6.90
CA ASP A 87 9.00 11.85 8.20
C ASP A 87 9.61 10.52 8.74
N THR A 88 10.27 10.60 9.89
CA THR A 88 10.92 9.42 10.48
C THR A 88 9.94 8.30 10.80
N GLU A 89 8.68 8.61 11.12
CA GLU A 89 7.67 7.59 11.43
C GLU A 89 7.22 6.85 10.17
N CYS A 90 6.96 7.58 9.10
CA CYS A 90 6.64 7.05 7.77
C CYS A 90 7.77 6.15 7.25
N GLN A 91 9.02 6.63 7.31
CA GLN A 91 10.19 5.85 6.90
C GLN A 91 10.33 4.54 7.69
N ASN A 92 10.13 4.60 9.01
CA ASN A 92 10.19 3.43 9.87
C ASN A 92 9.07 2.42 9.56
N TYR A 93 7.87 2.90 9.26
CA TYR A 93 6.75 2.05 8.90
C TYR A 93 7.03 1.28 7.61
N ILE A 94 7.45 1.97 6.53
CA ILE A 94 7.79 1.34 5.25
C ILE A 94 8.92 0.32 5.43
N THR A 95 9.98 0.69 6.16
CA THR A 95 11.11 -0.21 6.47
C THR A 95 10.66 -1.46 7.22
N ARG A 96 9.69 -1.36 8.13
CA ARG A 96 9.14 -2.51 8.87
C ARG A 96 8.36 -3.43 7.93
N LEU A 97 7.54 -2.89 7.03
CA LEU A 97 6.80 -3.70 6.06
C LEU A 97 7.73 -4.52 5.17
N GLU A 98 8.83 -3.93 4.69
CA GLU A 98 9.85 -4.66 3.93
C GLU A 98 10.52 -5.75 4.77
N LYS A 99 10.90 -5.44 6.02
CA LYS A 99 11.52 -6.43 6.93
C LYS A 99 10.62 -7.61 7.27
N PHE A 100 9.30 -7.39 7.35
CA PHE A 100 8.33 -8.46 7.56
C PHE A 100 7.97 -9.20 6.27
N GLY A 101 8.54 -8.82 5.12
CA GLY A 101 8.27 -9.44 3.83
C GLY A 101 6.90 -9.08 3.25
N LEU A 102 6.21 -8.07 3.81
CA LEU A 102 4.94 -7.58 3.28
C LEU A 102 5.16 -6.76 2.01
N LEU A 103 6.22 -5.95 1.96
CA LEU A 103 6.64 -5.26 0.75
C LEU A 103 7.91 -5.88 0.20
N THR A 104 7.92 -6.16 -1.11
CA THR A 104 9.17 -6.40 -1.84
C THR A 104 9.91 -5.08 -2.05
N PRO A 105 11.23 -5.09 -2.33
CA PRO A 105 11.95 -3.87 -2.66
C PRO A 105 11.33 -3.10 -3.83
N GLU A 106 10.79 -3.81 -4.82
CA GLU A 106 10.10 -3.21 -5.98
C GLU A 106 8.79 -2.52 -5.56
N LYS A 107 7.97 -3.18 -4.73
CA LYS A 107 6.75 -2.56 -4.19
C LYS A 107 7.03 -1.38 -3.26
N ARG A 108 8.14 -1.42 -2.52
CA ARG A 108 8.58 -0.26 -1.73
C ARG A 108 8.82 0.95 -2.63
N GLU A 109 9.51 0.76 -3.76
CA GLU A 109 9.72 1.86 -4.73
C GLU A 109 8.41 2.38 -5.28
N LEU A 110 7.52 1.48 -5.68
CA LEU A 110 6.20 1.85 -6.18
C LEU A 110 5.41 2.65 -5.13
N LEU A 111 5.42 2.22 -3.88
CA LEU A 111 4.76 2.93 -2.79
C LEU A 111 5.32 4.35 -2.63
N ILE A 112 6.65 4.50 -2.58
CA ILE A 112 7.30 5.81 -2.43
C ILE A 112 7.00 6.72 -3.63
N ASP A 113 6.99 6.18 -4.85
CA ASP A 113 6.66 6.91 -6.08
C ASP A 113 5.21 7.43 -6.05
N LYS A 114 4.25 6.60 -5.65
CA LYS A 114 2.85 7.01 -5.52
C LYS A 114 2.66 8.04 -4.40
N LEU A 115 3.29 7.87 -3.24
CA LEU A 115 3.24 8.85 -2.14
C LEU A 115 3.80 10.21 -2.58
N THR A 116 4.90 10.21 -3.35
CA THR A 116 5.48 11.43 -3.92
C THR A 116 4.54 12.10 -4.91
N SER A 117 3.85 11.31 -5.74
CA SER A 117 2.91 11.81 -6.75
C SER A 117 1.62 12.39 -6.14
N ILE A 118 1.16 11.86 -4.99
CA ILE A 118 0.01 12.39 -4.26
C ILE A 118 0.30 13.79 -3.69
N GLY A 119 1.56 14.07 -3.33
CA GLY A 119 2.03 15.43 -3.04
C GLY A 119 1.56 16.04 -1.72
N PHE A 120 1.10 15.25 -0.74
CA PHE A 120 0.86 15.77 0.61
C PHE A 120 2.19 16.01 1.33
N GLU A 121 2.55 17.27 1.56
CA GLU A 121 3.79 17.64 2.26
C GLU A 121 3.48 18.45 3.54
N PRO A 122 3.82 17.96 4.76
CA PRO A 122 4.41 16.64 5.04
C PRO A 122 3.39 15.49 4.92
N MET A 123 3.89 14.30 4.65
CA MET A 123 3.08 13.09 4.53
C MET A 123 2.52 12.66 5.90
N ASP A 124 1.23 12.34 5.97
CA ASP A 124 0.62 11.75 7.16
C ASP A 124 0.81 10.22 7.16
N LEU A 125 1.19 9.65 8.30
CA LEU A 125 1.36 8.21 8.48
C LEU A 125 0.09 7.43 8.16
N GLU A 126 -1.10 7.99 8.42
CA GLU A 126 -2.38 7.34 8.11
C GLU A 126 -2.52 7.11 6.60
N VAL A 127 -2.11 8.09 5.79
CA VAL A 127 -2.11 7.97 4.32
C VAL A 127 -1.12 6.91 3.86
N VAL A 128 0.08 6.88 4.44
CA VAL A 128 1.09 5.85 4.12
C VAL A 128 0.57 4.45 4.44
N LYS A 129 -0.09 4.26 5.58
CA LYS A 129 -0.69 2.98 5.98
C LYS A 129 -1.81 2.56 5.04
N ALA A 130 -2.74 3.45 4.76
CA ALA A 130 -3.88 3.18 3.88
C ALA A 130 -3.41 2.75 2.49
N LEU A 131 -2.45 3.48 1.91
CA LEU A 131 -1.93 3.16 0.59
C LEU A 131 -1.09 1.87 0.59
N SER A 132 -0.31 1.64 1.65
CA SER A 132 0.43 0.37 1.80
C SER A 132 -0.51 -0.81 1.82
N ILE A 133 -1.64 -0.70 2.54
CA ILE A 133 -2.66 -1.75 2.59
C ILE A 133 -3.26 -1.98 1.20
N LEU A 134 -3.66 -0.91 0.51
CA LEU A 134 -4.22 -1.01 -0.85
C LEU A 134 -3.29 -1.78 -1.80
N MET A 135 -1.98 -1.48 -1.78
CA MET A 135 -0.98 -2.17 -2.61
C MET A 135 -0.75 -3.64 -2.22
N LEU A 136 -1.02 -4.02 -0.97
CA LEU A 136 -0.94 -5.41 -0.54
C LEU A 136 -2.14 -6.23 -1.03
N PHE A 137 -3.32 -5.62 -1.13
CA PHE A 137 -4.56 -6.28 -1.55
C PHE A 137 -4.67 -6.49 -3.07
N GLN A 138 -3.99 -5.69 -3.88
CA GLN A 138 -3.97 -5.82 -5.35
C GLN A 138 -3.17 -7.04 -5.87
N GLU A 139 -2.67 -7.93 -5.00
CA GLU A 139 -2.08 -9.20 -5.43
C GLU A 139 -2.92 -10.42 -5.01
N PRO A 140 -3.24 -11.35 -5.92
CA PRO A 140 -3.93 -12.60 -5.59
C PRO A 140 -3.10 -13.59 -4.77
N SER A 141 -1.86 -13.26 -4.40
CA SER A 141 -0.90 -14.25 -3.92
C SER A 141 0.23 -13.64 -3.10
N VAL A 142 -0.12 -12.95 -2.01
CA VAL A 142 0.77 -12.99 -0.85
C VAL A 142 0.32 -14.20 -0.02
N GLU A 143 0.95 -15.36 -0.22
CA GLU A 143 0.97 -16.39 0.81
C GLU A 143 1.63 -15.75 2.03
N VAL A 144 0.81 -15.16 2.91
CA VAL A 144 1.25 -14.79 4.24
C VAL A 144 1.59 -16.10 4.93
N LYS A 145 2.85 -16.51 4.86
CA LYS A 145 3.40 -17.53 5.73
C LYS A 145 3.36 -16.96 7.14
N LEU A 146 2.18 -17.08 7.75
CA LEU A 146 2.06 -17.08 9.19
C LEU A 146 2.97 -18.20 9.64
N HIS A 147 4.17 -17.85 10.09
CA HIS A 147 4.92 -18.71 10.97
C HIS A 147 4.07 -18.83 12.22
N ALA A 148 3.11 -19.76 12.18
CA ALA A 148 2.64 -20.38 13.40
C ALA A 148 3.94 -20.79 14.11
N TYR A 149 4.13 -20.28 15.31
CA TYR A 149 5.00 -20.92 16.27
C TYR A 149 4.37 -22.31 16.50
N GLU A 150 4.59 -23.24 15.58
CA GLU A 150 4.54 -24.65 15.89
C GLU A 150 5.63 -24.82 16.94
N ASN A 151 5.18 -24.89 18.19
CA ASN A 151 5.99 -25.38 19.28
C ASN A 151 6.71 -26.62 18.78
N ASP A 152 8.03 -26.51 18.67
CA ASP A 152 8.95 -27.63 18.58
C ASP A 152 8.95 -28.31 19.97
N GLU A 153 7.81 -28.84 20.38
CA GLU A 153 7.74 -29.85 21.43
C GLU A 153 7.90 -31.19 20.72
N ALA A 154 9.15 -31.53 20.46
CA ALA A 154 9.58 -32.90 20.31
C ALA A 154 9.11 -33.68 21.56
N ILE A 155 7.95 -34.33 21.46
CA ILE A 155 7.52 -35.32 22.44
C ILE A 155 8.51 -36.48 22.31
N ASP A 156 9.53 -36.46 23.17
CA ASP A 156 10.43 -37.57 23.43
C ASP A 156 9.57 -38.80 23.71
N SER A 157 9.52 -39.72 22.75
CA SER A 157 8.86 -41.00 22.92
C SER A 157 9.58 -41.71 24.08
N PRO A 158 8.86 -42.22 25.10
CA PRO A 158 9.53 -42.83 26.24
C PRO A 158 10.39 -43.98 25.76
N LYS A 159 11.70 -43.88 25.98
CA LYS A 159 12.63 -45.00 25.76
C LYS A 159 12.13 -46.20 26.56
N THR A 160 11.63 -47.22 25.88
CA THR A 160 11.47 -48.53 26.50
C THR A 160 12.86 -49.10 26.73
N LEU A 161 13.27 -49.16 28.00
CA LEU A 161 14.41 -49.93 28.46
C LEU A 161 14.17 -51.41 28.16
N ASN A 162 14.96 -51.97 27.24
CA ASN A 162 15.34 -53.38 27.20
C ASN A 162 16.76 -53.49 26.66
#